data_AF-Q6I673-F1
#
_entry.id   AF-Q6I673-F1
#
_cell.length_a   1.000
_cell.length_b   1.000
_cell.length_c   1.000
_cell.angle_alpha   90.00
_cell.angle_beta   90.00
_cell.angle_gamma   90.00
#
_symmetry.space_group_name_H-M   'P 1'
#
loop_
_entity.id
_entity.type
_entity.pdbx_description
1 polymer ?
#
loop_
_entity_poly.entity_id
_entity_poly.type
_entity_poly.pdbx_seq_one_letter_code
_entity_poly.pdbx_strand_id
1 'polypeptide(L)'
;IALALGIVGIIAAFKNHNESGIANLYSLHSWIGIGVISLYGLQWVYGFVTFFYPGGSADLRRASLPWHVLFGITIYILAVGNSALGFLEKLTFLESSGLAKYGTEAFLVNFTAITTVVFALFVILSVISQPCVQEDNHGDYSAI
;
A
#
# COMPACT_ATOMS: atom_id res chain seq x y z
N ILE A 1 -11.11 5.63 0.74
CA ILE A 1 -10.51 6.28 1.93
C ILE A 1 -8.99 6.26 1.86
N ALA A 2 -8.33 5.09 1.80
CA ALA A 2 -6.86 4.99 1.76
C ALA A 2 -6.21 5.86 0.67
N LEU A 3 -6.70 5.81 -0.58
CA LEU A 3 -6.21 6.67 -1.67
C LEU A 3 -6.30 8.17 -1.34
N ALA A 4 -7.43 8.61 -0.76
CA ALA A 4 -7.62 10.02 -0.39
C ALA A 4 -6.64 10.45 0.72
N LEU A 5 -6.46 9.63 1.76
CA LEU A 5 -5.49 9.91 2.82
C LEU A 5 -4.04 9.89 2.29
N GLY A 6 -3.72 8.99 1.36
CA GLY A 6 -2.42 8.96 0.68
C GLY A 6 -2.15 10.23 -0.12
N ILE A 7 -3.14 10.71 -0.88
CA ILE A 7 -3.05 11.98 -1.62
C ILE A 7 -2.85 13.16 -0.65
N VAL A 8 -3.61 13.22 0.45
CA VAL A 8 -3.43 14.27 1.47
C VAL A 8 -2.02 14.23 2.07
N GLY A 9 -1.49 13.04 2.36
CA GLY A 9 -0.11 12.88 2.85
C GLY A 9 0.93 13.40 1.87
N ILE A 10 0.77 13.13 0.57
CA ILE A 10 1.66 13.66 -0.47
C ILE A 10 1.54 15.18 -0.57
N ILE A 11 0.32 15.73 -0.56
CA ILE A 11 0.10 17.18 -0.58
C ILE A 11 0.79 17.83 0.62
N ALA A 12 0.68 17.24 1.81
CA ALA A 12 1.34 17.75 3.00
C ALA A 12 2.88 17.75 2.86
N ALA A 13 3.46 16.69 2.31
CA ALA A 13 4.91 16.60 2.07
C ALA A 13 5.39 17.68 1.08
N PHE A 14 4.71 17.80 -0.07
CA PHE A 14 5.05 18.81 -1.08
C PHE A 14 4.89 20.23 -0.56
N LYS A 15 3.81 20.51 0.18
CA LYS A 15 3.57 21.82 0.80
C LYS A 15 4.71 22.17 1.76
N ASN A 16 5.05 21.25 2.66
CA ASN A 16 6.14 21.46 3.62
C ASN A 16 7.48 21.71 2.92
N HIS A 17 7.81 20.94 1.88
CA HIS A 17 9.03 21.15 1.11
C HIS A 17 9.06 22.51 0.42
N ASN A 18 7.97 22.90 -0.24
CA ASN A 18 7.89 24.19 -0.93
C ASN A 18 8.00 25.36 0.05
N GLU A 19 7.34 25.29 1.21
CA GLU A 19 7.39 26.32 2.24
C GLU A 19 8.76 26.38 2.94
N SER A 20 9.48 25.25 3.00
CA SER A 20 10.81 25.15 3.63
C SER A 20 11.98 25.28 2.64
N GLY A 21 11.73 25.51 1.35
CA GLY A 21 12.77 25.59 0.31
C GLY A 21 13.52 24.28 0.04
N ILE A 22 12.91 23.14 0.33
CA ILE A 22 13.48 21.80 0.12
C ILE A 22 13.11 21.31 -1.28
N ALA A 23 14.05 20.71 -2.00
CA ALA A 23 13.78 20.11 -3.30
C ALA A 23 12.78 18.95 -3.19
N ASN A 24 11.87 18.81 -4.15
CA ASN A 24 10.95 17.68 -4.24
C ASN A 24 11.52 16.54 -5.09
N LEU A 25 11.04 15.33 -4.83
CA LEU A 25 11.27 14.14 -5.67
C LEU A 25 12.75 13.81 -5.95
N TYR A 26 13.64 13.99 -4.98
CA TYR A 26 15.06 13.63 -5.14
C TYR A 26 15.44 12.29 -4.48
N SER A 27 14.63 11.79 -3.54
CA SER A 27 14.95 10.58 -2.78
C SER A 27 14.29 9.33 -3.36
N LEU A 28 14.88 8.16 -3.12
CA LEU A 28 14.30 6.88 -3.51
C LEU A 28 12.90 6.67 -2.89
N HIS A 29 12.73 7.07 -1.62
CA HIS A 29 11.43 7.06 -0.93
C HIS A 29 10.36 7.84 -1.72
N SER A 30 10.72 9.02 -2.24
CA SER A 30 9.78 9.83 -3.01
C SER A 30 9.45 9.23 -4.39
N TRP A 31 10.41 8.62 -5.08
CA TRP A 31 10.19 7.99 -6.38
C TRP A 31 9.31 6.74 -6.26
N ILE A 32 9.63 5.87 -5.29
CA ILE A 32 8.81 4.68 -5.00
C ILE A 32 7.42 5.12 -4.51
N GLY A 33 7.33 6.13 -3.65
CA GLY A 33 6.06 6.64 -3.14
C GLY A 33 5.09 7.13 -4.21
N ILE A 34 5.57 7.92 -5.18
CA ILE A 34 4.76 8.35 -6.33
C ILE A 34 4.36 7.16 -7.21
N GLY A 35 5.26 6.20 -7.42
CA GLY A 35 4.94 4.96 -8.12
C GLY A 35 3.82 4.17 -7.42
N VAL A 36 3.93 3.98 -6.10
CA VAL A 36 2.96 3.24 -5.28
C VAL A 36 1.58 3.89 -5.32
N ILE A 37 1.47 5.21 -5.09
CA ILE A 37 0.15 5.86 -5.08
C ILE A 37 -0.51 5.83 -6.46
N SER A 38 0.28 5.94 -7.52
CA SER A 38 -0.21 5.90 -8.91
C SER A 38 -0.72 4.50 -9.24
N LEU A 39 0.07 3.46 -8.92
CA LEU A 39 -0.33 2.07 -9.09
C LEU A 39 -1.56 1.72 -8.25
N TYR A 40 -1.63 2.20 -7.01
CA TYR A 40 -2.81 2.01 -6.15
C TYR A 40 -4.06 2.66 -6.75
N GLY A 41 -3.94 3.89 -7.28
CA GLY A 41 -5.03 4.58 -7.96
C GLY A 41 -5.52 3.81 -9.20
N LEU A 42 -4.61 3.35 -10.05
CA LEU A 42 -4.93 2.54 -11.23
C LEU A 42 -5.61 1.23 -10.82
N GLN A 43 -5.06 0.53 -9.83
CA GLN A 43 -5.61 -0.71 -9.31
C GLN A 43 -7.03 -0.51 -8.74
N TRP A 44 -7.25 0.59 -8.02
CA TRP A 44 -8.56 0.93 -7.47
C TRP A 44 -9.59 1.20 -8.58
N VAL A 45 -9.24 2.02 -9.57
CA VAL A 45 -10.13 2.32 -10.71
C VAL A 45 -10.42 1.05 -11.52
N TYR A 46 -9.38 0.27 -11.83
CA TYR A 46 -9.52 -0.99 -12.56
C TYR A 46 -10.41 -1.99 -11.81
N GLY A 47 -10.19 -2.15 -10.50
CA GLY A 47 -11.00 -3.00 -9.64
C GLY A 47 -12.46 -2.54 -9.60
N PHE A 48 -12.69 -1.22 -9.50
CA PHE A 48 -14.03 -0.65 -9.51
C PHE A 48 -14.76 -0.94 -10.81
N VAL A 49 -14.17 -0.66 -11.98
CA VAL A 49 -14.85 -0.87 -13.27
C VAL A 49 -15.04 -2.35 -13.60
N THR A 50 -14.12 -3.22 -13.16
CA THR A 50 -14.16 -4.65 -13.46
C THR A 50 -15.09 -5.43 -12.54
N PHE A 51 -15.04 -5.16 -11.23
CA PHE A 51 -15.74 -5.97 -10.22
C PHE A 51 -16.93 -5.27 -9.56
N PHE A 52 -17.11 -3.96 -9.75
CA PHE A 52 -18.21 -3.21 -9.14
C PHE A 52 -19.16 -2.57 -10.16
N TYR A 53 -18.77 -1.47 -10.80
CA TYR A 53 -19.62 -0.75 -11.75
C TYR A 53 -18.79 -0.05 -12.85
N PRO A 54 -19.15 -0.17 -14.15
CA PRO A 54 -20.32 -0.86 -14.71
C PRO A 54 -20.25 -2.39 -14.59
N GLY A 55 -19.07 -2.92 -14.26
CA GLY A 55 -18.82 -4.34 -14.08
C GLY A 55 -18.44 -5.03 -15.39
N GLY A 56 -17.31 -5.73 -15.38
CA GLY A 56 -16.85 -6.54 -16.51
C GLY A 56 -17.73 -7.77 -16.76
N SER A 57 -17.58 -8.39 -17.94
CA SER A 57 -18.18 -9.70 -18.22
C SER A 57 -17.65 -10.77 -17.26
N ALA A 58 -18.36 -11.90 -17.15
CA ALA A 58 -17.92 -13.02 -16.31
C ALA A 58 -16.53 -13.54 -16.68
N ASP A 59 -16.19 -13.54 -17.97
CA ASP A 59 -14.89 -14.01 -18.45
C ASP A 59 -13.78 -13.01 -18.13
N LEU A 60 -14.06 -11.71 -18.29
CA LEU A 60 -13.11 -10.67 -17.90
C LEU A 60 -12.83 -10.74 -16.39
N ARG A 61 -13.87 -10.81 -15.55
CA ARG A 61 -13.69 -10.90 -14.09
C ARG A 61 -12.86 -12.13 -13.69
N ARG A 62 -13.16 -13.30 -14.29
CA ARG A 62 -12.40 -14.54 -14.03
C ARG A 62 -10.94 -14.43 -14.45
N ALA A 63 -10.66 -13.86 -15.62
CA ALA A 63 -9.30 -13.64 -16.09
C ALA A 63 -8.54 -12.58 -15.26
N SER A 64 -9.24 -11.53 -14.82
CA SER A 64 -8.67 -10.39 -14.08
C SER A 64 -8.39 -10.69 -12.62
N LEU A 65 -9.18 -11.53 -11.97
CA LEU A 65 -9.10 -11.78 -10.53
C LEU A 65 -7.69 -12.17 -10.03
N PRO A 66 -6.99 -13.17 -10.61
CA PRO A 66 -5.66 -13.55 -10.12
C PRO A 66 -4.64 -12.41 -10.25
N TRP A 67 -4.70 -11.64 -11.34
CA TRP A 67 -3.84 -10.47 -11.55
C TRP A 67 -4.17 -9.36 -10.56
N HIS A 68 -5.46 -9.10 -10.33
CA HIS A 68 -5.89 -8.08 -9.38
C HIS A 68 -5.42 -8.41 -7.96
N VAL A 69 -5.53 -9.67 -7.52
CA VAL A 69 -5.00 -10.09 -6.21
C VAL A 69 -3.48 -9.95 -6.16
N LEU A 70 -2.76 -10.43 -7.18
CA LEU A 70 -1.30 -10.36 -7.25
C LEU A 70 -0.80 -8.91 -7.17
N PHE A 71 -1.29 -8.01 -8.04
CA PHE A 71 -0.90 -6.61 -8.03
C PHE A 71 -1.30 -5.91 -6.73
N GLY A 72 -2.45 -6.25 -6.15
CA GLY A 72 -2.87 -5.72 -4.85
C GLY A 72 -1.85 -6.04 -3.74
N ILE A 73 -1.42 -7.29 -3.64
CA ILE A 73 -0.40 -7.72 -2.68
C ILE A 73 0.95 -7.05 -2.97
N THR A 74 1.38 -7.00 -4.24
CA THR A 74 2.63 -6.34 -4.62
C THR A 74 2.65 -4.86 -4.26
N ILE A 75 1.57 -4.12 -4.57
CA ILE A 75 1.44 -2.69 -4.21
C ILE A 75 1.48 -2.52 -2.69
N TYR A 76 0.83 -3.41 -1.94
CA TYR A 76 0.85 -3.37 -0.47
C TYR A 76 2.27 -3.58 0.10
N ILE A 77 3.01 -4.56 -0.40
CA ILE A 77 4.42 -4.80 -0.01
C ILE A 77 5.28 -3.57 -0.34
N LEU A 78 5.12 -2.98 -1.53
CA LEU A 78 5.83 -1.78 -1.92
C LEU A 78 5.47 -0.58 -1.03
N ALA A 79 4.20 -0.41 -0.66
CA ALA A 79 3.77 0.64 0.28
C ALA A 79 4.43 0.49 1.66
N VAL A 80 4.50 -0.73 2.18
CA VAL A 80 5.15 -1.03 3.48
C VAL A 80 6.64 -0.79 3.39
N GLY A 81 7.31 -1.29 2.34
CA GLY A 81 8.73 -1.02 2.10
C GLY A 81 9.02 0.47 1.97
N ASN A 82 8.15 1.21 1.26
CA ASN A 82 8.30 2.65 1.11
C ASN A 82 8.08 3.39 2.44
N SER A 83 7.16 2.93 3.29
CA SER A 83 6.99 3.50 4.64
C SER A 83 8.24 3.30 5.50
N ALA A 84 8.89 2.13 5.42
CA ALA A 84 10.15 1.86 6.12
C ALA A 84 11.28 2.78 5.64
N LEU A 85 11.37 3.03 4.31
CA LEU A 85 12.29 4.03 3.77
C LEU A 85 11.99 5.44 4.32
N GLY A 86 10.72 5.83 4.43
CA GLY A 86 10.32 7.13 4.95
C GLY A 86 10.66 7.31 6.44
N PHE A 87 10.45 6.27 7.26
CA PHE A 87 10.88 6.29 8.67
C PHE A 87 12.39 6.45 8.78
N LEU A 88 13.16 5.66 8.01
CA LEU A 88 14.61 5.71 8.02
C LEU A 88 15.14 7.07 7.55
N GLU A 89 14.61 7.59 6.44
CA GLU A 89 14.99 8.89 5.87
C GLU A 89 14.73 10.02 6.89
N LYS A 90 13.52 10.06 7.46
CA LYS A 90 13.17 11.11 8.43
C LYS A 90 14.01 11.03 9.70
N LEU A 91 14.23 9.83 10.23
CA LEU A 91 15.07 9.65 11.42
C LEU A 91 16.52 10.06 11.14
N THR A 92 17.07 9.69 9.99
CA THR A 92 18.43 10.07 9.56
C THR A 92 18.57 11.60 9.47
N PHE A 93 17.56 12.31 8.95
CA PHE A 93 17.57 13.77 8.91
C PHE A 93 17.52 14.40 10.31
N LEU A 94 16.71 13.86 11.21
CA LEU A 94 16.62 14.34 12.59
C LEU A 94 17.94 14.11 13.34
N GLU A 95 18.55 12.93 13.20
CA GLU A 95 19.86 12.62 13.79
C GLU A 95 20.96 13.53 13.24
N SER A 96 20.95 13.79 11.93
CA SER A 96 21.86 14.74 11.29
C SER A 96 21.65 16.18 11.78
N SER A 97 20.47 16.48 12.31
CA SER A 97 20.09 17.78 12.90
C SER A 97 20.27 17.82 14.43
N GLY A 98 20.88 16.79 15.03
CA GLY A 98 21.22 16.76 16.46
C GLY A 98 20.34 15.87 17.34
N LEU A 99 19.38 15.12 16.77
CA LEU A 99 18.64 14.12 17.55
C LEU A 99 19.59 13.02 18.06
N ALA A 100 19.42 12.63 19.33
CA ALA A 100 20.20 11.55 19.91
C ALA A 100 19.85 10.20 19.27
N LYS A 101 20.86 9.51 18.69
CA LYS A 101 20.71 8.19 18.03
C LYS A 101 20.16 7.09 18.95
N TYR A 102 20.42 7.20 20.25
CA TYR A 102 19.90 6.30 21.29
C TYR A 102 18.89 7.01 22.20
N GLY A 103 18.26 8.08 21.70
CA GLY A 103 17.19 8.79 22.39
C GLY A 103 15.86 8.03 22.32
N THR A 104 14.95 8.39 23.22
CA THR A 104 13.60 7.80 23.27
C THR A 104 12.83 7.99 21.97
N GLU A 105 12.98 9.14 21.31
CA GLU A 105 12.35 9.43 20.01
C GLU A 105 12.86 8.49 18.90
N ALA A 106 14.18 8.26 18.81
CA ALA A 106 14.76 7.34 17.84
C ALA A 106 14.27 5.89 18.07
N PHE A 107 14.20 5.44 19.33
CA PHE A 107 13.62 4.14 19.65
C PHE A 107 12.15 4.04 19.30
N LEU A 108 11.36 5.09 19.56
CA LEU A 108 9.93 5.12 19.24
C LEU A 108 9.69 5.00 17.73
N VAL A 109 10.45 5.73 16.91
CA VAL A 109 10.34 5.66 15.45
C VAL A 109 10.71 4.27 14.94
N ASN A 110 11.82 3.69 15.44
CA ASN A 110 12.24 2.34 15.07
C ASN A 110 11.20 1.28 15.46
N PHE A 111 10.64 1.36 16.67
CA PHE A 111 9.61 0.43 17.12
C PHE A 111 8.31 0.57 16.29
N THR A 112 7.97 1.80 15.90
CA THR A 112 6.83 2.06 15.01
C THR A 112 7.06 1.41 13.64
N ALA A 113 8.25 1.56 13.06
CA ALA A 113 8.60 0.93 11.78
C ALA A 113 8.53 -0.61 11.85
N ILE A 114 9.07 -1.21 12.94
CA ILE A 114 8.96 -2.66 13.19
C ILE A 114 7.49 -3.08 13.31
N THR A 115 6.69 -2.33 14.06
CA THR A 115 5.25 -2.61 14.22
C THR A 115 4.52 -2.57 12.88
N THR A 116 4.83 -1.59 12.01
CA THR A 116 4.27 -1.51 10.65
C THR A 116 4.62 -2.76 9.82
N VAL A 117 5.87 -3.22 9.86
CA VAL A 117 6.32 -4.41 9.13
C VAL A 117 5.64 -5.69 9.66
N VAL A 118 5.57 -5.84 10.99
CA VAL A 118 4.91 -7.00 11.62
C VAL A 118 3.41 -7.02 11.29
N PHE A 119 2.73 -5.88 11.37
CA PHE A 119 1.33 -5.78 10.97
C PHE A 119 1.13 -6.17 9.50
N ALA A 120 2.01 -5.70 8.61
CA ALA A 120 1.97 -6.06 7.20
C ALA A 120 2.14 -7.56 6.96
N LEU A 121 3.05 -8.21 7.70
CA LEU A 121 3.22 -9.66 7.65
C LEU A 121 1.92 -10.38 8.03
N PHE A 122 1.26 -9.98 9.12
CA PHE A 122 -0.02 -10.59 9.51
C PHE A 122 -1.13 -10.40 8.47
N VAL A 123 -1.19 -9.23 7.82
CA VAL A 123 -2.14 -8.97 6.73
C VAL A 123 -1.87 -9.92 5.56
N ILE A 124 -0.61 -10.07 5.14
CA ILE A 124 -0.25 -10.97 4.03
C ILE A 124 -0.57 -12.43 4.39
N LEU A 125 -0.20 -12.88 5.61
CA LEU A 125 -0.53 -14.21 6.11
C LEU A 125 -2.05 -14.45 6.08
N SER A 126 -2.84 -13.48 6.53
CA SER A 126 -4.31 -13.58 6.52
C SER A 126 -4.89 -13.71 5.11
N VAL A 127 -4.29 -13.05 4.11
CA VAL A 127 -4.71 -13.13 2.70
C VAL A 127 -4.35 -14.49 2.10
N ILE A 128 -3.14 -15.01 2.35
CA ILE A 128 -2.71 -16.29 1.77
C ILE A 128 -3.30 -17.52 2.48
N SER A 129 -3.72 -17.38 3.74
CA SER A 129 -4.33 -18.47 4.52
C SER A 129 -5.82 -18.65 4.24
N GLN A 130 -6.42 -17.88 3.32
CA GLN A 130 -7.81 -18.09 2.95
C GLN A 130 -7.95 -19.46 2.26
N PRO A 131 -8.81 -20.35 2.79
CA PRO A 131 -9.07 -21.62 2.13
C PRO A 131 -9.65 -21.36 0.74
N CYS A 132 -9.26 -22.20 -0.24
CA CYS A 132 -9.91 -22.23 -1.53
C CYS A 132 -11.41 -22.43 -1.27
N VAL A 133 -12.24 -21.43 -1.58
CA VAL A 133 -13.69 -21.62 -1.61
C VAL A 133 -13.95 -22.52 -2.81
N GLN A 134 -13.95 -23.81 -2.55
CA GLN A 134 -14.46 -24.81 -3.46
C GLN A 134 -15.98 -24.65 -3.42
N GLU A 135 -16.52 -23.76 -4.26
CA GLU A 135 -17.93 -23.86 -4.65
C GLU A 135 -18.05 -25.16 -5.44
N ASP A 136 -18.22 -26.28 -4.72
CA ASP A 136 -18.82 -27.49 -5.26
C ASP A 136 -20.28 -27.13 -5.57
N ASN A 137 -20.50 -26.43 -6.68
CA ASN A 137 -21.79 -26.31 -7.35
C ASN A 137 -22.10 -27.70 -7.95
N HIS A 138 -22.35 -28.68 -7.08
CA HIS A 138 -23.04 -29.90 -7.47
C HIS A 138 -24.45 -29.51 -7.84
N GLY A 139 -24.75 -29.68 -9.13
CA GLY A 139 -25.98 -29.25 -9.76
C GLY A 139 -27.21 -29.79 -9.06
N ASP A 140 -28.09 -28.87 -8.69
CA ASP A 140 -29.50 -29.16 -8.49
C ASP A 140 -30.23 -28.82 -9.80
N TYR A 141 -30.07 -29.73 -10.78
CA TYR A 141 -31.06 -29.91 -11.83
C TYR A 141 -32.05 -30.96 -11.31
N SER A 142 -33.16 -30.55 -10.70
CA SER A 142 -34.47 -31.22 -10.85
C SER A 142 -35.57 -30.47 -10.09
N ALA A 143 -36.36 -29.68 -10.81
CA ALA A 143 -37.82 -29.60 -10.65
C ALA A 143 -38.41 -28.69 -11.75
N ILE A 144 -38.44 -29.18 -13.00
CA ILE A 144 -39.66 -29.34 -13.81
C ILE A 144 -39.44 -30.54 -14.74
#